data_AF-J3NZ11-F1
#
_entry.id   AF-J3NZ11-F1
#
_cell.length_a   1.000
_cell.length_b   1.000
_cell.length_c   1.000
_cell.angle_alpha   90.00
_cell.angle_beta   90.00
_cell.angle_gamma   90.00
#
_symmetry.space_group_name_H-M   'P 1'
#
loop_
_entity.id
_entity.type
_entity.pdbx_description
1 polymer ?
#
loop_
_entity_poly.entity_id
_entity_poly.type
_entity_poly.pdbx_seq_one_letter_code
_entity_poly.pdbx_strand_id
1 'polypeptide(L)'
;MPSLVGLKRSLPRSGMKYADYNNILSRGSRDRKVAQAIMTAAAAATSSSSSTITTTELTRWVVEPHLAQIFRDAADLFAARNARGGESPAFSADFFHLMEALRPIRAWTMALKEPIFIELFAKLSAARAAWRASPQHPHDEDKHCELAKAIDQFNLVAGGNKTREWADGGLELYELVGGLAGVDADSSSGEDDDQPFLQQADDDVDMGDGEQDSHLATIEGVTEQVEEMGLCD
;
A
#
# COMPACT_ATOMS: atom_id res chain seq x y z
N MET A 1 -13.90 -19.66 9.50
CA MET A 1 -12.84 -18.65 9.67
C MET A 1 -13.36 -17.33 9.12
N PRO A 2 -13.33 -16.20 9.86
CA PRO A 2 -13.73 -14.91 9.29
C PRO A 2 -12.86 -14.62 8.06
N SER A 3 -13.47 -14.28 6.92
CA SER A 3 -12.69 -13.91 5.74
C SER A 3 -11.93 -12.64 6.09
N LEU A 4 -10.60 -12.73 6.10
CA LEU A 4 -9.75 -11.55 6.28
C LEU A 4 -10.04 -10.62 5.11
N VAL A 5 -10.84 -9.59 5.37
CA VAL A 5 -10.99 -8.45 4.47
C VAL A 5 -9.58 -8.01 4.08
N GLY A 6 -9.27 -8.10 2.78
CA GLY A 6 -7.91 -7.87 2.29
C GLY A 6 -7.40 -6.50 2.72
N LEU A 7 -6.14 -6.44 3.16
CA LEU A 7 -5.44 -5.24 3.65
C LEU A 7 -5.76 -3.99 2.81
N LYS A 8 -5.85 -4.16 1.49
CA LYS A 8 -6.20 -3.10 0.54
C LYS A 8 -7.50 -2.38 0.82
N ARG A 9 -8.56 -3.07 1.23
CA ARG A 9 -9.87 -2.44 1.52
C ARG A 9 -9.79 -1.54 2.76
N SER A 10 -8.82 -1.80 3.62
CA SER A 10 -8.58 -1.07 4.86
C SER A 10 -7.56 0.06 4.68
N LEU A 11 -6.97 0.25 3.48
CA LEU A 11 -6.04 1.35 3.25
C LEU A 11 -6.74 2.69 3.00
N PRO A 12 -6.17 3.80 3.51
CA PRO A 12 -6.67 5.13 3.21
C PRO A 12 -6.38 5.51 1.74
N ARG A 13 -7.36 6.14 1.07
CA ARG A 13 -7.19 6.61 -0.33
C ARG A 13 -6.91 8.11 -0.47
N SER A 14 -7.27 8.92 0.53
CA SER A 14 -7.06 10.37 0.47
C SER A 14 -5.57 10.70 0.41
N GLY A 15 -5.10 11.21 -0.73
CA GLY A 15 -3.68 11.49 -0.95
C GLY A 15 -2.83 10.27 -1.36
N MET A 16 -3.43 9.14 -1.72
CA MET A 16 -2.72 7.91 -2.09
C MET A 16 -3.27 7.32 -3.40
N LYS A 17 -2.40 6.80 -4.27
CA LYS A 17 -2.79 6.15 -5.53
C LYS A 17 -2.13 4.78 -5.66
N TYR A 18 -2.88 3.72 -5.38
CA TYR A 18 -2.40 2.34 -5.44
C TYR A 18 -2.46 1.77 -6.86
N ALA A 19 -1.43 1.04 -7.29
CA ALA A 19 -1.30 0.53 -8.66
C ALA A 19 -2.25 -0.65 -8.97
N ASP A 20 -2.28 -1.66 -8.11
CA ASP A 20 -2.99 -2.91 -8.36
C ASP A 20 -4.41 -2.89 -7.79
N TYR A 21 -5.39 -3.48 -8.52
CA TYR A 21 -6.79 -3.53 -8.09
C TYR A 21 -7.06 -4.56 -6.98
N ASN A 22 -6.26 -5.62 -6.90
CA ASN A 22 -6.56 -6.78 -6.03
C ASN A 22 -5.77 -6.80 -4.72
N ASN A 23 -4.47 -6.53 -4.76
CA ASN A 23 -3.57 -6.59 -3.60
C ASN A 23 -2.68 -5.34 -3.55
N ILE A 24 -2.05 -5.05 -2.41
CA ILE A 24 -1.01 -4.01 -2.31
C ILE A 24 0.36 -4.61 -2.57
N LEU A 25 0.61 -5.75 -1.95
CA LEU A 25 1.82 -6.53 -2.14
C LEU A 25 1.64 -7.46 -3.35
N SER A 26 2.76 -7.95 -3.88
CA SER A 26 2.84 -8.88 -5.01
C SER A 26 1.97 -10.13 -4.84
N ARG A 27 1.69 -10.54 -3.59
CA ARG A 27 0.87 -11.71 -3.27
C ARG A 27 -0.16 -11.39 -2.19
N GLY A 28 -1.40 -11.81 -2.39
CA GLY A 28 -2.47 -11.65 -1.40
C GLY A 28 -2.21 -12.37 -0.07
N SER A 29 -1.38 -13.43 -0.06
CA SER A 29 -0.92 -14.06 1.20
C SER A 29 -0.07 -13.12 2.05
N ARG A 30 0.72 -12.23 1.44
CA ARG A 30 1.53 -11.25 2.16
C ARG A 30 0.65 -10.13 2.73
N ASP A 31 -0.36 -9.68 1.97
CA ASP A 31 -1.38 -8.75 2.48
C ASP A 31 -2.06 -9.32 3.74
N ARG A 32 -2.42 -10.62 3.73
CA ARG A 32 -2.99 -11.31 4.90
C ARG A 32 -2.02 -11.34 6.10
N LYS A 33 -0.73 -11.61 5.87
CA LYS A 33 0.30 -11.60 6.94
C LYS A 33 0.44 -10.22 7.58
N VAL A 34 0.46 -9.15 6.78
CA VAL A 34 0.49 -7.76 7.28
C VAL A 34 -0.77 -7.44 8.09
N ALA A 35 -1.95 -7.75 7.54
CA ALA A 35 -3.22 -7.56 8.24
C ALA A 35 -3.26 -8.28 9.58
N GLN A 36 -2.87 -9.56 9.62
CA GLN A 36 -2.83 -10.35 10.83
C GLN A 36 -1.84 -9.79 11.87
N ALA A 37 -0.65 -9.37 11.45
CA ALA A 37 0.35 -8.77 12.33
C ALA A 37 -0.19 -7.48 12.99
N ILE A 38 -0.81 -6.61 12.19
CA ILE A 38 -1.45 -5.37 12.67
C ILE A 38 -2.58 -5.67 13.65
N MET A 39 -3.48 -6.60 13.31
CA MET A 39 -4.59 -6.98 14.19
C MET A 39 -4.10 -7.55 15.52
N THR A 40 -3.08 -8.39 15.49
CA THR A 40 -2.50 -8.99 16.71
C THR A 40 -1.92 -7.91 17.62
N ALA A 41 -1.22 -6.93 17.06
CA ALA A 41 -0.68 -5.81 17.82
C ALA A 41 -1.78 -4.89 18.38
N ALA A 42 -2.81 -4.59 17.58
CA ALA A 42 -3.95 -3.78 18.02
C ALA A 42 -4.74 -4.47 19.14
N ALA A 43 -4.95 -5.78 19.03
CA ALA A 43 -5.58 -6.59 20.07
C ALA A 43 -4.74 -6.54 21.37
N ALA A 44 -3.43 -6.78 21.28
CA ALA A 44 -2.53 -6.74 22.43
C ALA A 44 -2.52 -5.37 23.15
N ALA A 45 -2.64 -4.26 22.41
CA ALA A 45 -2.74 -2.92 22.98
C ALA A 45 -4.07 -2.67 23.71
N THR A 46 -5.13 -3.39 23.34
CA THR A 46 -6.48 -3.22 23.91
C THR A 46 -6.72 -4.13 25.12
N SER A 47 -6.07 -5.30 25.19
CA SER A 47 -6.20 -6.30 26.26
C SER A 47 -5.88 -5.81 27.67
N SER A 48 -5.24 -4.65 27.83
CA SER A 48 -5.02 -4.02 29.13
C SER A 48 -6.28 -3.38 29.71
N SER A 49 -7.34 -3.23 28.91
CA SER A 49 -8.66 -2.74 29.34
C SER A 49 -9.66 -3.88 29.21
N SER A 50 -10.17 -4.37 30.34
CA SER A 50 -11.11 -5.49 30.44
C SER A 50 -12.33 -5.29 29.53
N SER A 51 -12.33 -5.89 28.35
CA SER A 51 -13.48 -6.03 27.45
C SER A 51 -13.17 -7.09 26.40
N THR A 52 -14.05 -8.08 26.33
CA THR A 52 -14.07 -9.20 25.37
C THR A 52 -13.72 -8.74 23.95
N ILE A 53 -12.56 -9.13 23.43
CA ILE A 53 -12.11 -8.82 22.07
C ILE A 53 -12.94 -9.67 21.11
N THR A 54 -14.10 -9.15 20.73
CA THR A 54 -14.84 -9.61 19.56
C THR A 54 -14.01 -9.30 18.32
N THR A 55 -13.64 -10.35 17.60
CA THR A 55 -13.11 -10.40 16.23
C THR A 55 -13.17 -9.06 15.50
N THR A 56 -12.20 -8.19 15.76
CA THR A 56 -12.21 -6.83 15.23
C THR A 56 -12.04 -6.93 13.72
N GLU A 57 -13.05 -6.52 12.95
CA GLU A 57 -12.86 -6.36 11.51
C GLU A 57 -11.66 -5.44 11.26
N LEU A 58 -10.85 -5.78 10.24
CA LEU A 58 -9.71 -4.96 9.85
C LEU A 58 -10.22 -3.65 9.24
N THR A 59 -10.45 -2.64 10.07
CA THR A 59 -10.92 -1.33 9.61
C THR A 59 -9.75 -0.42 9.27
N ARG A 60 -10.03 0.59 8.43
CA ARG A 60 -9.08 1.65 8.12
C ARG A 60 -8.52 2.34 9.37
N TRP A 61 -9.37 2.58 10.36
CA TRP A 61 -9.01 3.25 11.61
C TRP A 61 -8.00 2.46 12.46
N VAL A 62 -7.91 1.14 12.27
CA VAL A 62 -6.91 0.30 12.92
C VAL A 62 -5.61 0.25 12.11
N VAL A 63 -5.70 0.13 10.79
CA VAL A 63 -4.55 -0.04 9.91
C VAL A 63 -3.77 1.25 9.70
N GLU A 64 -4.46 2.36 9.43
CA GLU A 64 -3.84 3.64 9.07
C GLU A 64 -2.87 4.16 10.14
N PRO A 65 -3.19 4.17 11.45
CA PRO A 65 -2.24 4.62 12.47
C PRO A 65 -0.95 3.80 12.52
N HIS A 66 -1.04 2.47 12.37
CA HIS A 66 0.13 1.59 12.38
C HIS A 66 1.03 1.82 11.16
N LEU A 67 0.43 1.98 9.98
CA LEU A 67 1.18 2.29 8.76
C LEU A 67 1.75 3.71 8.77
N ALA A 68 1.03 4.71 9.29
CA ALA A 68 1.57 6.06 9.40
C ALA A 68 2.76 6.09 10.38
N GLN A 69 2.68 5.31 11.47
CA GLN A 69 3.71 5.31 12.49
C GLN A 69 5.06 4.79 12.00
N ILE A 70 5.10 3.79 11.10
CA ILE A 70 6.38 3.30 10.56
C ILE A 70 7.12 4.39 9.76
N PHE A 71 6.41 5.31 9.11
CA PHE A 71 7.04 6.43 8.40
C PHE A 71 7.50 7.54 9.34
N ARG A 72 6.78 7.77 10.44
CA ARG A 72 7.23 8.69 11.51
C ARG A 72 8.48 8.17 12.19
N ASP A 73 8.48 6.89 12.58
CA ASP A 73 9.64 6.22 13.17
C ASP A 73 10.84 6.26 12.19
N ALA A 74 10.61 6.06 10.88
CA ALA A 74 11.64 6.19 9.86
C ALA A 74 12.20 7.62 9.74
N ALA A 75 11.33 8.64 9.79
CA ALA A 75 11.74 10.04 9.77
C ALA A 75 12.60 10.40 10.99
N ASP A 76 12.23 9.92 12.18
CA ASP A 76 12.97 10.15 13.42
C ASP A 76 14.36 9.49 13.36
N LEU A 77 14.45 8.24 12.89
CA LEU A 77 15.72 7.55 12.68
C LEU A 77 16.62 8.31 11.70
N PHE A 78 16.06 8.78 10.60
CA PHE A 78 16.81 9.51 9.58
C PHE A 78 17.29 10.88 10.09
N ALA A 79 16.42 11.62 10.78
CA ALA A 79 16.77 12.90 11.41
C ALA A 79 17.89 12.73 12.45
N ALA A 80 17.77 11.72 13.32
CA ALA A 80 18.78 11.43 14.35
C ALA A 80 20.14 11.07 13.75
N ARG A 81 20.15 10.40 12.60
CA ARG A 81 21.37 10.07 11.86
C ARG A 81 22.02 11.30 11.23
N ASN A 82 21.24 12.14 10.55
CA ASN A 82 21.73 13.38 9.95
C ASN A 82 22.32 14.33 11.00
N ALA A 83 21.69 14.41 12.17
CA ALA A 83 22.17 15.24 13.29
C ALA A 83 23.55 14.80 13.82
N ARG A 84 23.95 13.54 13.62
CA ARG A 84 25.27 13.02 14.04
C ARG A 84 26.39 13.31 13.04
N GLY A 85 26.12 14.06 11.97
CA GLY A 85 27.12 14.43 10.97
C GLY A 85 27.66 13.22 10.19
N GLY A 86 26.88 12.12 10.11
CA GLY A 86 27.25 11.00 9.27
C GLY A 86 27.30 11.43 7.81
N GLU A 87 28.43 11.22 7.15
CA GLU A 87 28.49 11.26 5.68
C GLU A 87 27.37 10.37 5.15
N SER A 88 26.56 10.88 4.21
CA SER A 88 25.51 10.10 3.56
C SER A 88 26.18 8.95 2.81
N PRO A 89 26.09 7.69 3.26
CA PRO A 89 26.65 6.57 2.53
C PRO A 89 25.96 6.38 1.19
N ALA A 90 26.50 5.42 0.43
CA ALA A 90 25.93 5.01 -0.83
C ALA A 90 24.42 4.70 -0.69
N PHE A 91 23.68 5.20 -1.68
CA PHE A 91 22.22 5.20 -1.83
C PHE A 91 21.48 3.92 -1.37
N SER A 92 22.04 2.73 -1.63
CA SER A 92 21.41 1.44 -1.27
C SER A 92 21.70 0.97 0.15
N ALA A 93 22.87 1.31 0.71
CA ALA A 93 23.22 0.93 2.08
C ALA A 93 22.26 1.59 3.09
N ASP A 94 21.86 2.83 2.82
CA ASP A 94 20.97 3.60 3.70
C ASP A 94 19.56 3.04 3.80
N PHE A 95 19.03 2.47 2.72
CA PHE A 95 17.69 1.89 2.73
C PHE A 95 17.63 0.61 3.57
N PHE A 96 18.53 -0.35 3.35
CA PHE A 96 18.51 -1.61 4.11
C PHE A 96 18.85 -1.39 5.58
N HIS A 97 19.80 -0.51 5.90
CA HIS A 97 20.06 -0.13 7.29
C HIS A 97 18.87 0.54 7.95
N LEU A 98 18.12 1.39 7.22
CA LEU A 98 16.88 1.96 7.73
C LEU A 98 15.83 0.86 8.01
N MET A 99 15.63 -0.07 7.07
CA MET A 99 14.66 -1.16 7.25
C MET A 99 15.04 -2.09 8.42
N GLU A 100 16.32 -2.40 8.56
CA GLU A 100 16.86 -3.19 9.67
C GLU A 100 16.66 -2.48 11.03
N ALA A 101 16.88 -1.17 11.09
CA ALA A 101 16.68 -0.37 12.30
C ALA A 101 15.20 -0.15 12.62
N LEU A 102 14.35 -0.04 11.60
CA LEU A 102 12.92 0.24 11.73
C LEU A 102 12.12 -0.99 12.16
N ARG A 103 12.45 -2.18 11.62
CA ARG A 103 11.73 -3.43 11.92
C ARG A 103 11.58 -3.74 13.41
N PRO A 104 12.61 -3.60 14.28
CA PRO A 104 12.49 -3.91 15.71
C PRO A 104 11.69 -2.89 16.52
N ILE A 105 11.35 -1.72 15.97
CA ILE A 105 10.69 -0.65 16.75
C ILE A 105 9.26 -1.03 17.14
N ARG A 106 8.57 -1.83 16.31
CA ARG A 106 7.17 -2.22 16.54
C ARG A 106 7.01 -3.74 16.55
N ALA A 107 6.18 -4.23 17.46
CA ALA A 107 5.93 -5.67 17.58
C ALA A 107 5.36 -6.29 16.28
N TRP A 108 4.45 -5.57 15.59
CA TRP A 108 3.86 -6.08 14.37
C TRP A 108 4.84 -6.11 13.20
N THR A 109 5.79 -5.16 13.12
CA THR A 109 6.83 -5.16 12.08
C THR A 109 7.84 -6.27 12.32
N MET A 110 8.17 -6.56 13.58
CA MET A 110 9.00 -7.72 13.95
C MET A 110 8.37 -9.06 13.59
N ALA A 111 7.04 -9.15 13.62
CA ALA A 111 6.31 -10.37 13.25
C ALA A 111 6.34 -10.65 11.73
N LEU A 112 6.75 -9.68 10.92
CA LEU A 112 6.84 -9.84 9.47
C LEU A 112 8.23 -10.32 9.06
N LYS A 113 8.26 -11.26 8.10
CA LYS A 113 9.49 -11.56 7.37
C LYS A 113 9.97 -10.28 6.68
N GLU A 114 11.27 -10.01 6.75
CA GLU A 114 11.91 -8.80 6.18
C GLU A 114 11.44 -8.43 4.77
N PRO A 115 11.30 -9.38 3.83
CA PRO A 115 10.92 -9.05 2.45
C PRO A 115 9.51 -8.47 2.36
N ILE A 116 8.60 -8.95 3.20
CA ILE A 116 7.22 -8.47 3.27
C ILE A 116 7.20 -7.02 3.79
N PHE A 117 8.04 -6.73 4.78
CA PHE A 117 8.14 -5.39 5.36
C PHE A 117 8.75 -4.39 4.37
N ILE A 118 9.86 -4.77 3.71
CA ILE A 118 10.51 -3.96 2.67
C ILE A 118 9.52 -3.67 1.53
N GLU A 119 8.85 -4.69 1.03
CA GLU A 119 7.86 -4.55 -0.05
C GLU A 119 6.70 -3.65 0.35
N LEU A 120 6.19 -3.80 1.58
CA LEU A 120 5.14 -2.92 2.12
C LEU A 120 5.58 -1.46 2.15
N PHE A 121 6.76 -1.19 2.70
CA PHE A 121 7.32 0.16 2.78
C PHE A 121 7.48 0.79 1.38
N ALA A 122 7.99 0.00 0.43
CA ALA A 122 8.19 0.43 -0.95
C ALA A 122 6.86 0.72 -1.66
N LYS A 123 5.88 -0.20 -1.59
CA LYS A 123 4.56 -0.05 -2.23
C LYS A 123 3.78 1.14 -1.68
N LEU A 124 3.88 1.43 -0.39
CA LEU A 124 3.26 2.61 0.22
C LEU A 124 3.92 3.91 -0.27
N SER A 125 5.26 3.95 -0.30
CA SER A 125 6.01 5.10 -0.83
C SER A 125 5.67 5.35 -2.31
N ALA A 126 5.63 4.30 -3.13
CA ALA A 126 5.25 4.35 -4.53
C ALA A 126 3.81 4.85 -4.71
N ALA A 127 2.86 4.41 -3.86
CA ALA A 127 1.48 4.87 -3.93
C ALA A 127 1.33 6.38 -3.65
N ARG A 128 2.11 6.93 -2.72
CA ARG A 128 2.15 8.38 -2.48
C ARG A 128 2.77 9.13 -3.66
N ALA A 129 3.88 8.62 -4.20
CA ALA A 129 4.54 9.21 -5.36
C ALA A 129 3.63 9.20 -6.61
N ALA A 130 2.90 8.11 -6.84
CA ALA A 130 1.94 8.00 -7.93
C ALA A 130 0.79 9.01 -7.80
N TRP A 131 0.34 9.30 -6.58
CA TRP A 131 -0.62 10.38 -6.34
C TRP A 131 0.00 11.75 -6.66
N ARG A 132 1.23 12.04 -6.24
CA ARG A 132 1.90 13.32 -6.57
C ARG A 132 2.10 13.52 -8.07
N ALA A 133 2.41 12.45 -8.81
CA ALA A 133 2.57 12.49 -10.26
C ALA A 133 1.23 12.69 -10.99
N SER A 134 0.11 12.29 -10.39
CA SER A 134 -1.23 12.37 -10.97
C SER A 134 -2.24 12.60 -9.84
N PRO A 135 -2.33 13.84 -9.31
CA PRO A 135 -3.15 14.15 -8.14
C PRO A 135 -4.62 13.85 -8.37
N GLN A 136 -5.25 13.21 -7.40
CA GLN A 136 -6.68 12.91 -7.38
C GLN A 136 -7.33 13.57 -6.16
N HIS A 137 -8.60 13.92 -6.25
CA HIS A 137 -9.34 14.50 -5.13
C HIS A 137 -9.24 13.63 -3.86
N PRO A 138 -9.00 14.19 -2.66
CA PRO A 138 -8.89 15.62 -2.37
C PRO A 138 -7.51 16.20 -2.75
N HIS A 139 -7.50 17.33 -3.45
CA HIS A 139 -6.26 18.06 -3.78
C HIS A 139 -5.67 18.80 -2.57
N ASP A 140 -6.53 19.18 -1.64
CA ASP A 140 -6.17 19.83 -0.37
C ASP A 140 -5.39 18.87 0.54
N GLU A 141 -4.12 19.19 0.81
CA GLU A 141 -3.20 18.37 1.60
C GLU A 141 -3.64 18.20 3.06
N ASP A 142 -4.38 19.17 3.61
CA ASP A 142 -4.91 19.09 4.97
C ASP A 142 -5.95 17.97 5.10
N LYS A 143 -6.63 17.65 3.99
CA LYS A 143 -7.61 16.56 3.88
C LYS A 143 -6.98 15.20 3.50
N HIS A 144 -5.67 15.14 3.31
CA HIS A 144 -5.00 13.87 3.05
C HIS A 144 -4.99 13.00 4.30
N CYS A 145 -4.87 11.70 4.09
CA CYS A 145 -4.81 10.74 5.18
C CYS A 145 -3.51 10.88 5.99
N GLU A 146 -3.52 10.39 7.23
CA GLU A 146 -2.37 10.47 8.14
C GLU A 146 -1.16 9.72 7.58
N LEU A 147 -1.41 8.62 6.85
CA LEU A 147 -0.37 7.88 6.17
C LEU A 147 0.33 8.72 5.08
N ALA A 148 -0.43 9.44 4.26
CA ALA A 148 0.13 10.30 3.22
C ALA A 148 0.99 11.43 3.83
N LYS A 149 0.50 12.05 4.90
CA LYS A 149 1.23 13.09 5.65
C LYS A 149 2.52 12.54 6.26
N ALA A 150 2.48 11.34 6.84
CA ALA A 150 3.66 10.70 7.42
C ALA A 150 4.72 10.34 6.35
N ILE A 151 4.29 9.85 5.18
CA ILE A 151 5.20 9.60 4.04
C ILE A 151 5.83 10.91 3.56
N ASP A 152 5.06 11.99 3.50
CA ASP A 152 5.55 13.29 3.09
C ASP A 152 6.59 13.87 4.06
N GLN A 153 6.33 13.75 5.36
CA GLN A 153 7.28 14.12 6.40
C GLN A 153 8.58 13.31 6.29
N PHE A 154 8.47 12.00 6.10
CA PHE A 154 9.63 11.15 5.88
C PHE A 154 10.43 11.59 4.64
N ASN A 155 9.76 11.82 3.51
CA ASN A 155 10.39 12.29 2.29
C ASN A 155 11.09 13.64 2.48
N LEU A 156 10.51 14.56 3.24
CA LEU A 156 11.14 15.85 3.53
C LEU A 156 12.49 15.67 4.26
N VAL A 157 12.52 14.79 5.26
CA VAL A 157 13.73 14.51 6.06
C VAL A 157 14.76 13.67 5.29
N ALA A 158 14.31 12.77 4.42
CA ALA A 158 15.13 11.89 3.58
C ALA A 158 15.76 12.59 2.35
N GLY A 159 15.50 13.89 2.15
CA GLY A 159 16.05 14.64 1.01
C GLY A 159 15.19 14.61 -0.25
N GLY A 160 13.87 14.51 -0.10
CA GLY A 160 12.87 14.70 -1.16
C GLY A 160 12.59 13.42 -1.96
N ASN A 161 12.70 13.52 -3.29
CA ASN A 161 12.33 12.44 -4.22
C ASN A 161 13.24 11.20 -4.14
N LYS A 162 14.39 11.29 -3.45
CA LYS A 162 15.36 10.20 -3.29
C LYS A 162 14.77 8.97 -2.62
N THR A 163 13.78 9.15 -1.74
CA THR A 163 13.09 8.04 -1.08
C THR A 163 12.42 7.09 -2.05
N ARG A 164 11.83 7.61 -3.13
CA ARG A 164 11.18 6.77 -4.13
C ARG A 164 12.22 5.91 -4.85
N GLU A 165 13.29 6.54 -5.29
CA GLU A 165 14.39 5.85 -5.95
C GLU A 165 15.02 4.79 -4.99
N TRP A 166 15.07 5.05 -3.67
CA TRP A 166 15.51 4.08 -2.65
C TRP A 166 14.58 2.88 -2.57
N ALA A 167 13.27 3.12 -2.51
CA ALA A 167 12.27 2.08 -2.44
C ALA A 167 12.26 1.21 -3.70
N ASP A 168 12.32 1.83 -4.88
CA ASP A 168 12.29 1.16 -6.18
C ASP A 168 13.59 0.32 -6.36
N GLY A 169 14.77 0.93 -6.14
CA GLY A 169 16.05 0.23 -6.28
C GLY A 169 16.31 -0.82 -5.21
N GLY A 170 15.86 -0.60 -3.97
CA GLY A 170 15.96 -1.58 -2.89
C GLY A 170 15.12 -2.83 -3.17
N LEU A 171 13.91 -2.65 -3.72
CA LEU A 171 13.05 -3.77 -4.10
C LEU A 171 13.63 -4.55 -5.29
N GLU A 172 14.14 -3.86 -6.30
CA GLU A 172 14.78 -4.48 -7.48
C GLU A 172 16.01 -5.31 -7.07
N LEU A 173 16.87 -4.78 -6.19
CA LEU A 173 18.01 -5.53 -5.64
C LEU A 173 17.55 -6.77 -4.87
N TYR A 174 16.47 -6.66 -4.10
CA TYR A 174 15.95 -7.79 -3.32
C TYR A 174 15.35 -8.89 -4.20
N GLU A 175 14.68 -8.48 -5.29
CA GLU A 175 14.16 -9.39 -6.32
C GLU A 175 15.31 -10.09 -7.06
N LEU A 176 16.34 -9.34 -7.45
CA LEU A 176 17.51 -9.84 -8.18
C LEU A 176 18.31 -10.90 -7.38
N VAL A 177 18.44 -10.71 -6.07
CA VAL A 177 19.15 -11.65 -5.18
C VAL A 177 18.28 -12.87 -4.81
N GLY A 178 17.05 -12.94 -5.32
CA GLY A 178 16.13 -14.06 -5.08
C GLY A 178 15.50 -14.05 -3.67
N GLY A 179 15.61 -12.93 -2.94
CA GLY A 179 15.11 -12.82 -1.57
C GLY A 179 13.59 -12.98 -1.46
N LEU A 180 12.84 -12.76 -2.54
CA LEU A 180 11.39 -12.95 -2.58
C LEU A 180 10.97 -14.41 -2.84
N ALA A 181 11.83 -15.24 -3.43
CA ALA A 181 11.48 -16.59 -3.89
C ALA A 181 11.35 -17.61 -2.74
N GLY A 182 12.10 -17.45 -1.64
CA GLY A 182 12.11 -18.38 -0.51
C GLY A 182 11.06 -18.10 0.58
N VAL A 183 10.43 -16.92 0.58
CA VAL A 183 9.51 -16.47 1.64
C VAL A 183 8.21 -17.27 1.68
N ASP A 184 7.80 -17.77 0.51
CA ASP A 184 6.49 -18.35 0.27
C ASP A 184 6.50 -19.88 0.21
N ALA A 185 7.67 -20.53 0.29
CA ALA A 185 7.79 -21.99 0.30
C ALA A 185 7.18 -22.65 1.55
N ASP A 186 7.01 -21.90 2.65
CA ASP A 186 6.45 -22.39 3.92
C ASP A 186 4.90 -22.39 3.96
N SER A 187 4.21 -22.09 2.86
CA SER A 187 2.73 -22.07 2.84
C SER A 187 2.10 -23.16 1.96
N SER A 188 2.89 -24.17 1.57
CA SER A 188 2.40 -25.38 0.91
C SER A 188 2.20 -26.52 1.92
N SER A 189 1.19 -26.40 2.78
CA SER A 189 0.50 -27.59 3.31
C SER A 189 -0.80 -27.18 4.00
N GLY A 190 -1.93 -27.49 3.37
CA GLY A 190 -3.23 -27.54 4.05
C GLY A 190 -4.31 -26.67 3.40
N GLU A 191 -5.07 -27.32 2.51
CA GLU A 191 -6.53 -27.23 2.45
C GLU A 191 -7.14 -25.86 2.11
N ASP A 192 -7.25 -25.56 0.82
CA ASP A 192 -8.49 -25.00 0.27
C ASP A 192 -8.80 -25.81 -1.00
N ASP A 193 -9.40 -26.97 -0.75
CA ASP A 193 -10.02 -27.86 -1.72
C ASP A 193 -11.36 -27.22 -2.14
N ASP A 194 -11.31 -26.00 -2.70
CA ASP A 194 -12.43 -25.42 -3.43
C ASP A 194 -12.40 -26.00 -4.85
N GLN A 195 -12.66 -27.30 -4.95
CA GLN A 195 -13.12 -27.87 -6.20
C GLN A 195 -14.46 -27.20 -6.55
N PRO A 196 -14.62 -26.62 -7.75
CA PRO A 196 -15.94 -26.28 -8.22
C PRO A 196 -16.70 -27.59 -8.37
N PHE A 197 -17.70 -27.77 -7.51
CA PHE A 197 -18.70 -28.82 -7.64
C PHE A 197 -19.39 -28.62 -9.00
N LEU A 198 -18.90 -29.31 -10.03
CA LEU A 198 -19.53 -29.44 -11.33
C LEU A 198 -20.82 -30.25 -11.13
N GLN A 199 -21.87 -29.57 -10.68
CA GLN A 199 -23.22 -30.07 -10.80
C GLN A 199 -23.61 -29.87 -12.25
N GLN A 200 -23.52 -30.96 -13.01
CA GLN A 200 -24.24 -31.14 -14.26
C GLN A 200 -25.70 -30.78 -14.02
N ALA A 201 -26.14 -29.70 -14.65
CA ALA A 201 -27.53 -29.51 -15.04
C ALA A 201 -27.49 -29.18 -16.52
N ASP A 202 -27.66 -30.23 -17.32
CA ASP A 202 -28.20 -30.11 -18.66
C ASP A 202 -29.58 -29.45 -18.53
N ASP A 203 -29.71 -28.22 -19.01
CA ASP A 203 -31.00 -27.69 -19.43
C ASP A 203 -30.73 -26.84 -20.67
N ASP A 204 -31.03 -27.46 -21.81
CA ASP A 204 -31.48 -26.79 -23.03
C ASP A 204 -32.46 -25.67 -22.67
N VAL A 205 -32.40 -24.53 -23.38
CA VAL A 205 -33.58 -23.78 -23.87
C VAL A 205 -33.14 -22.42 -24.43
N ASP A 206 -33.30 -22.35 -25.75
CA ASP A 206 -33.88 -21.26 -26.55
C ASP A 206 -33.06 -20.03 -26.95
N MET A 207 -32.85 -19.95 -28.27
CA MET A 207 -32.23 -18.88 -29.03
C MET A 207 -33.29 -17.83 -29.34
N GLY A 208 -33.46 -16.87 -28.42
CA GLY A 208 -34.26 -15.67 -28.65
C GLY A 208 -33.47 -14.60 -29.39
N ASP A 209 -33.63 -14.59 -30.71
CA ASP A 209 -33.20 -13.52 -31.61
C ASP A 209 -33.95 -12.22 -31.28
N GLY A 210 -33.21 -11.12 -31.09
CA GLY A 210 -33.72 -9.88 -30.52
C GLY A 210 -32.94 -8.68 -31.02
N GLU A 211 -33.04 -8.42 -32.32
CA GLU A 211 -32.76 -7.12 -32.94
C GLU A 211 -33.51 -6.01 -32.20
N GLN A 212 -32.79 -5.07 -31.57
CA GLN A 212 -33.31 -3.72 -31.40
C GLN A 212 -32.24 -2.66 -31.70
N ASP A 213 -32.55 -2.01 -32.82
CA ASP A 213 -32.09 -0.76 -33.38
C ASP A 213 -31.84 0.41 -32.40
N SER A 214 -30.88 1.23 -32.85
CA SER A 214 -30.85 2.69 -32.76
C SER A 214 -30.66 3.34 -31.37
N HIS A 215 -29.54 4.05 -31.22
CA HIS A 215 -29.56 5.50 -31.45
C HIS A 215 -28.12 6.06 -31.42
N LEU A 216 -27.68 6.53 -32.60
CA LEU A 216 -26.60 7.49 -32.71
C LEU A 216 -27.02 8.78 -31.99
N ALA A 217 -26.19 9.25 -31.06
CA ALA A 217 -26.14 10.65 -30.67
C ALA A 217 -24.76 11.20 -31.05
N THR A 218 -24.70 11.72 -32.27
CA THR A 218 -23.65 12.63 -32.74
C THR A 218 -23.70 13.90 -31.88
N ILE A 219 -22.58 14.26 -31.25
CA ILE A 219 -22.36 15.61 -30.72
C ILE A 219 -21.24 16.22 -31.55
N GLU A 220 -21.64 16.90 -32.62
CA GLU A 220 -20.85 17.92 -33.32
C GLU A 220 -21.23 19.31 -32.77
N GLY A 221 -20.26 20.19 -32.61
CA GLY A 221 -20.48 21.61 -32.30
C GLY A 221 -19.43 22.18 -31.34
N VAL A 222 -18.35 22.82 -31.81
CA VAL A 222 -18.24 24.30 -32.04
C VAL A 222 -18.04 25.02 -30.69
N THR A 223 -16.97 25.77 -30.37
CA THR A 223 -16.29 26.94 -30.98
C THR A 223 -15.02 27.20 -30.12
N GLU A 224 -13.84 27.47 -30.67
CA GLU A 224 -13.30 28.78 -31.08
C GLU A 224 -12.65 29.61 -29.95
N GLN A 225 -11.36 29.89 -30.19
CA GLN A 225 -10.43 30.93 -29.73
C GLN A 225 -10.86 32.01 -28.71
N VAL A 226 -9.98 32.25 -27.73
CA VAL A 226 -9.43 33.57 -27.32
C VAL A 226 -8.01 33.27 -26.81
N GLU A 227 -6.89 33.73 -27.40
CA GLU A 227 -6.24 35.05 -27.18
C GLU A 227 -6.15 35.41 -25.68
N GLU A 228 -5.14 36.04 -25.09
CA GLU A 228 -3.82 36.56 -25.44
C GLU A 228 -3.29 37.10 -24.08
N MET A 229 -1.99 37.29 -23.96
CA MET A 229 -1.32 38.26 -23.07
C MET A 229 -1.39 38.12 -21.54
N GLY A 230 -0.18 38.05 -20.97
CA GLY A 230 0.06 38.34 -19.56
C GLY A 230 1.52 38.23 -19.15
N LEU A 231 2.46 38.74 -19.95
CA LEU A 231 3.79 39.10 -19.44
C LEU A 231 3.63 40.27 -18.47
N CYS A 232 4.15 40.13 -17.25
CA CYS A 232 4.49 41.25 -16.38
C CYS A 232 5.92 41.03 -15.90
N ASP A 233 6.70 42.09 -16.06
CA ASP A 233 8.11 42.26 -15.69
C ASP A 233 8.43 41.88 -14.23
#